data_AF-A0A1M5XNF1-F1
#
_entry.id   AF-A0A1M5XNF1-F1
#
_cell.length_a   1.000
_cell.length_b   1.000
_cell.length_c   1.000
_cell.angle_alpha   90.00
_cell.angle_beta   90.00
_cell.angle_gamma   90.00
#
_symmetry.space_group_name_H-M   'P 1'
#
loop_
_entity.id
_entity.type
_entity.pdbx_description
1 polymer ?
#
loop_
_entity_poly.entity_id
_entity_poly.type
_entity_poly.pdbx_seq_one_letter_code
_entity_poly.pdbx_strand_id
1 'polypeptide(L)'
;MEVYKISILSFFISMILSIIGIPFLLNMLKDNNCLCINYKNEEIPSSMGLLFIIVQTITLSLMNLFIAEDLRHYVLIYLVAFILVGLVGLLDDLVGDKNVKGFKGHIKSLLKGKLTTGGLKASVGFLVALIISLYISNSIIETIINTLLISLFTNLINLFDLRPGRASKVFILVSIILLITSWCDDLSILLFSFFGILFRYLPIDLKANAMMGDVGSNSLGITLGAYCAITHDLKIKIIYLVVLIAVQMLSEFVSFSKIIEKNKFLRYIDNLGR
;
A
#
# COMPACT_ATOMS: atom_id res chain seq x y z
N MET A 1 -0.06 -27.11 5.72
CA MET A 1 0.23 -26.84 7.15
C MET A 1 1.55 -26.09 7.32
N GLU A 2 2.54 -26.32 6.47
CA GLU A 2 3.85 -25.65 6.51
C GLU A 2 3.76 -24.16 6.11
N VAL A 3 3.00 -23.85 5.06
CA VAL A 3 2.71 -22.48 4.58
C VAL A 3 2.24 -21.52 5.68
N TYR A 4 1.29 -21.98 6.49
CA TYR A 4 0.77 -21.20 7.62
C TYR A 4 1.86 -20.93 8.66
N LYS A 5 2.73 -21.90 8.95
CA LYS A 5 3.83 -21.71 9.90
C LYS A 5 4.84 -20.68 9.39
N ILE A 6 5.19 -20.74 8.10
CA ILE A 6 6.11 -19.78 7.46
C ILE A 6 5.48 -18.37 7.43
N SER A 7 4.19 -18.27 7.11
CA SER A 7 3.48 -16.98 7.12
C SER A 7 3.37 -16.38 8.52
N ILE A 8 3.07 -17.20 9.53
CA ILE A 8 3.08 -16.77 10.93
C ILE A 8 4.50 -16.33 11.36
N LEU A 9 5.55 -17.03 10.93
CA LEU A 9 6.93 -16.62 11.19
C LEU A 9 7.23 -15.24 10.55
N SER A 10 6.81 -15.03 9.31
CA SER A 10 6.90 -13.73 8.61
C SER A 10 6.22 -12.59 9.39
N PHE A 11 5.04 -12.86 9.96
CA PHE A 11 4.33 -11.92 10.85
C PHE A 11 5.17 -11.59 12.10
N PHE A 12 5.71 -12.59 12.80
CA PHE A 12 6.46 -12.32 14.03
C PHE A 12 7.77 -11.57 13.78
N ILE A 13 8.50 -11.92 12.71
CA ILE A 13 9.75 -11.23 12.35
C ILE A 13 9.49 -9.75 12.04
N SER A 14 8.52 -9.48 11.17
CA SER A 14 8.16 -8.10 10.81
C SER A 14 7.61 -7.31 12.00
N MET A 15 6.85 -7.95 12.91
CA MET A 15 6.39 -7.33 14.15
C MET A 15 7.56 -6.94 15.06
N ILE A 16 8.52 -7.83 15.29
CA ILE A 16 9.71 -7.55 16.11
C ILE A 16 10.54 -6.43 15.48
N LEU A 17 10.81 -6.51 14.18
CA LEU A 17 11.55 -5.48 13.46
C LEU A 17 10.83 -4.12 13.51
N SER A 18 9.50 -4.10 13.48
CA SER A 18 8.72 -2.86 13.59
C SER A 18 8.72 -2.29 15.01
N ILE A 19 8.66 -3.13 16.04
CA ILE A 19 8.80 -2.71 17.45
C ILE A 19 10.15 -2.02 17.66
N ILE A 20 11.22 -2.60 17.10
CA ILE A 20 12.57 -2.06 17.18
C ILE A 20 12.69 -0.79 16.33
N GLY A 21 12.28 -0.83 15.06
CA GLY A 21 12.54 0.22 14.08
C GLY A 21 11.73 1.50 14.25
N ILE A 22 10.51 1.41 14.80
CA ILE A 22 9.62 2.57 14.93
C ILE A 22 10.22 3.70 15.78
N PRO A 23 10.72 3.46 17.01
CA PRO A 23 11.34 4.51 17.81
C PRO A 23 12.48 5.22 17.08
N PHE A 24 13.36 4.48 16.39
CA PHE A 24 14.48 5.06 15.65
C PHE A 24 14.00 5.94 14.50
N LEU A 25 13.10 5.42 13.66
CA LEU A 25 12.63 6.16 12.49
C LEU A 25 11.81 7.38 12.89
N LEU A 26 10.95 7.23 13.91
CA LEU A 26 10.10 8.31 14.40
C LEU A 26 10.95 9.46 14.95
N ASN A 27 11.98 9.15 15.76
CA ASN A 27 12.89 10.17 16.29
C ASN A 27 13.71 10.81 15.16
N MET A 28 14.28 10.02 14.24
CA MET A 28 15.02 10.52 13.09
C MET A 28 14.19 11.51 12.26
N LEU A 29 12.93 11.21 11.97
CA LEU A 29 12.05 12.09 11.20
C LEU A 29 11.70 13.37 11.97
N LYS A 30 11.52 13.30 13.30
CA LYS A 30 11.32 14.49 14.14
C LYS A 30 12.55 15.38 14.17
N ASP A 31 13.71 14.79 14.44
CA ASP A 31 14.98 15.52 14.59
C ASP A 31 15.42 16.21 13.29
N ASN A 32 14.96 15.71 12.13
CA ASN A 32 15.26 16.27 10.80
C ASN A 32 14.10 17.08 10.19
N ASN A 33 13.09 17.47 10.98
CA ASN A 33 11.94 18.27 10.53
C ASN A 33 11.16 17.67 9.34
N CYS A 34 11.13 16.35 9.20
CA CYS A 34 10.29 15.65 8.22
C CYS A 34 8.85 15.53 8.73
N LEU A 35 8.20 16.68 8.94
CA LEU A 35 6.90 16.80 9.61
C LEU A 35 5.77 17.22 8.66
N CYS A 36 4.54 16.84 8.98
CA CYS A 36 3.33 17.36 8.37
C CYS A 36 2.32 17.79 9.44
N ILE A 37 1.39 18.68 9.06
CA ILE A 37 0.30 19.12 9.92
C ILE A 37 -0.84 18.10 9.81
N ASN A 38 -1.25 17.52 10.94
CA ASN A 38 -2.36 16.58 11.01
C ASN A 38 -3.73 17.30 11.03
N TYR A 39 -4.83 16.55 11.04
CA TYR A 39 -6.19 17.12 11.07
C TYR A 39 -6.53 17.90 12.35
N LYS A 40 -5.72 17.78 13.41
CA LYS A 40 -5.81 18.54 14.67
C LYS A 40 -4.91 19.78 14.67
N ASN A 41 -4.27 20.09 13.55
CA ASN A 41 -3.25 21.15 13.42
C ASN A 41 -1.97 20.93 14.25
N GLU A 42 -1.62 19.67 14.52
CA GLU A 42 -0.38 19.31 15.22
C GLU A 42 0.68 18.83 14.21
N GLU A 43 1.94 19.18 14.44
CA GLU A 43 3.06 18.69 13.65
C GLU A 43 3.42 17.25 14.04
N ILE A 44 3.40 16.35 13.06
CA ILE A 44 3.67 14.92 13.25
C ILE A 44 4.64 14.42 12.19
N PRO A 45 5.44 13.37 12.48
CA PRO A 45 6.27 12.73 11.49
C PRO A 45 5.49 12.29 10.26
N SER A 46 5.95 12.75 9.10
CA SER A 46 5.47 12.33 7.79
C SER A 46 6.27 11.14 7.26
N SER A 47 5.79 10.47 6.21
CA SER A 47 6.54 9.41 5.51
C SER A 47 6.94 8.19 6.35
N MET A 48 6.21 7.87 7.44
CA MET A 48 6.52 6.69 8.25
C MET A 48 6.42 5.37 7.48
N GLY A 49 5.79 5.36 6.30
CA GLY A 49 5.81 4.19 5.42
C GLY A 49 7.21 3.80 4.92
N LEU A 50 8.24 4.64 5.10
CA LEU A 50 9.63 4.23 4.92
C LEU A 50 9.99 3.03 5.83
N LEU A 51 9.39 2.95 7.03
CA LEU A 51 9.49 1.76 7.88
C LEU A 51 8.99 0.51 7.15
N PHE A 52 7.88 0.63 6.41
CA PHE A 52 7.26 -0.50 5.72
C PHE A 52 8.22 -1.03 4.67
N ILE A 53 8.86 -0.12 3.92
CA ILE A 53 9.87 -0.47 2.93
C ILE A 53 11.02 -1.27 3.56
N ILE A 54 11.58 -0.75 4.65
CA ILE A 54 12.73 -1.36 5.34
C ILE A 54 12.34 -2.73 5.92
N VAL A 55 11.27 -2.79 6.72
CA VAL A 55 10.88 -4.00 7.45
C VAL A 55 10.39 -5.09 6.49
N GLN A 56 9.59 -4.76 5.49
CA GLN A 56 9.11 -5.74 4.51
C GLN A 56 10.29 -6.31 3.70
N THR A 57 11.23 -5.46 3.28
CA THR A 57 12.40 -5.90 2.52
C THR A 57 13.27 -6.86 3.33
N ILE A 58 13.59 -6.52 4.58
CA ILE A 58 14.37 -7.40 5.47
C ILE A 58 13.61 -8.69 5.73
N THR A 59 12.32 -8.61 6.09
CA THR A 59 11.52 -9.79 6.44
C THR A 59 11.44 -10.76 5.27
N LEU A 60 11.09 -10.30 4.08
CA LEU A 60 10.96 -11.18 2.92
C LEU A 60 12.31 -11.71 2.42
N SER A 61 13.39 -10.92 2.55
CA SER A 61 14.74 -11.41 2.25
C SER A 61 15.14 -12.56 3.16
N LEU A 62 14.76 -12.52 4.45
CA LEU A 62 14.95 -13.64 5.38
C LEU A 62 14.00 -14.81 5.07
N MET A 63 12.75 -14.52 4.69
CA MET A 63 11.77 -15.57 4.35
C MET A 63 12.14 -16.34 3.09
N ASN A 64 12.93 -15.77 2.16
CA ASN A 64 13.45 -16.49 0.99
C ASN A 64 14.23 -17.77 1.35
N LEU A 65 14.74 -17.90 2.57
CA LEU A 65 15.39 -19.13 3.06
C LEU A 65 14.41 -20.29 3.29
N PHE A 66 13.13 -19.99 3.49
CA PHE A 66 12.09 -20.96 3.84
C PHE A 66 11.06 -21.19 2.71
N ILE A 67 11.11 -20.38 1.65
CA ILE A 67 10.17 -20.44 0.53
C ILE A 67 10.71 -21.39 -0.55
N ALA A 68 9.79 -22.11 -1.20
CA ALA A 68 10.08 -22.98 -2.34
C ALA A 68 10.80 -22.22 -3.47
N GLU A 69 11.77 -22.86 -4.12
CA GLU A 69 12.67 -22.19 -5.06
C GLU A 69 11.94 -21.55 -6.25
N ASP A 70 10.89 -22.22 -6.72
CA ASP A 70 10.01 -21.77 -7.79
C ASP A 70 9.17 -20.55 -7.39
N LEU A 71 9.06 -20.19 -6.11
CA LEU A 71 8.32 -19.00 -5.68
C LEU A 71 9.22 -17.77 -5.42
N ARG A 72 10.54 -17.97 -5.28
CA ARG A 72 11.49 -16.89 -4.92
C ARG A 72 11.51 -15.75 -5.95
N HIS A 73 11.30 -16.07 -7.22
CA HIS A 73 11.31 -15.07 -8.28
C HIS A 73 10.11 -14.11 -8.19
N TYR A 74 8.93 -14.58 -7.74
CA TYR A 74 7.78 -13.74 -7.45
C TYR A 74 8.04 -12.78 -6.29
N VAL A 75 8.70 -13.26 -5.23
CA VAL A 75 9.09 -12.40 -4.09
C VAL A 75 10.10 -11.35 -4.53
N LEU A 76 11.08 -11.71 -5.36
CA LEU A 76 12.08 -10.77 -5.87
C LEU A 76 11.46 -9.68 -6.74
N ILE A 77 10.62 -10.04 -7.72
CA ILE A 77 9.99 -9.03 -8.57
C ILE A 77 9.04 -8.13 -7.78
N TYR A 78 8.32 -8.70 -6.79
CA TYR A 78 7.53 -7.93 -5.85
C TYR A 78 8.40 -6.92 -5.08
N LEU A 79 9.53 -7.35 -4.50
CA LEU A 79 10.42 -6.47 -3.73
C LEU A 79 10.98 -5.32 -4.58
N VAL A 80 11.39 -5.61 -5.82
CA VAL A 80 11.87 -4.57 -6.75
C VAL A 80 10.79 -3.53 -7.01
N ALA A 81 9.57 -3.99 -7.36
CA ALA A 81 8.43 -3.12 -7.59
C ALA A 81 8.05 -2.30 -6.34
N PHE A 82 8.00 -2.98 -5.19
CA PHE A 82 7.65 -2.44 -3.90
C PHE A 82 8.61 -1.33 -3.45
N ILE A 83 9.92 -1.57 -3.56
CA ILE A 83 10.95 -0.58 -3.25
C ILE A 83 10.84 0.61 -4.21
N LEU A 84 10.70 0.37 -5.52
CA LEU A 84 10.63 1.45 -6.50
C LEU A 84 9.38 2.34 -6.30
N VAL A 85 8.22 1.74 -6.06
CA VAL A 85 6.99 2.48 -5.75
C VAL A 85 7.13 3.24 -4.42
N GLY A 86 7.74 2.61 -3.40
CA GLY A 86 8.06 3.26 -2.14
C GLY A 86 8.98 4.47 -2.30
N LEU A 87 10.03 4.36 -3.11
CA LEU A 87 10.97 5.46 -3.39
C LEU A 87 10.28 6.63 -4.07
N VAL A 88 9.40 6.37 -5.05
CA VAL A 88 8.66 7.45 -5.71
C VAL A 88 7.60 8.05 -4.79
N GLY A 89 6.96 7.24 -3.93
CA GLY A 89 6.08 7.75 -2.88
C GLY A 89 6.81 8.63 -1.88
N LEU A 90 8.02 8.24 -1.46
CA LEU A 90 8.88 9.04 -0.58
C LEU A 90 9.29 10.36 -1.24
N LEU A 91 9.61 10.33 -2.54
CA LEU A 91 9.91 11.54 -3.31
C LEU A 91 8.70 12.49 -3.34
N ASP A 92 7.49 11.97 -3.51
CA ASP A 92 6.26 12.77 -3.47
C ASP A 92 6.01 13.36 -2.08
N ASP A 93 6.25 12.59 -1.02
CA ASP A 93 6.11 13.09 0.36
C ASP A 93 7.10 14.22 0.69
N LEU A 94 8.35 14.12 0.23
CA LEU A 94 9.42 15.06 0.57
C LEU A 94 9.47 16.29 -0.34
N VAL A 95 9.18 16.13 -1.63
CA VAL A 95 9.37 17.17 -2.67
C VAL A 95 8.02 17.66 -3.23
N GLY A 96 6.91 16.99 -2.92
CA GLY A 96 5.61 17.28 -3.51
C GLY A 96 5.06 18.65 -3.17
N ASP A 97 4.65 19.39 -4.22
CA ASP A 97 3.99 20.68 -4.06
C ASP A 97 2.54 20.50 -3.62
N LYS A 98 2.25 20.90 -2.37
CA LYS A 98 0.92 20.79 -1.75
C LYS A 98 -0.16 21.65 -2.46
N ASN A 99 0.23 22.55 -3.36
CA ASN A 99 -0.67 23.46 -4.08
C ASN A 99 -1.30 22.84 -5.34
N VAL A 100 -0.70 21.78 -5.91
CA VAL A 100 -1.23 21.10 -7.12
C VAL A 100 -1.91 19.80 -6.71
N LYS A 101 -3.25 19.77 -6.74
CA LYS A 101 -4.04 18.58 -6.39
C LYS A 101 -4.91 18.11 -7.55
N GLY A 102 -5.08 16.79 -7.64
CA GLY A 102 -6.04 16.12 -8.53
C GLY A 102 -5.55 15.95 -9.97
N PHE A 103 -6.16 14.98 -10.67
CA PHE A 103 -5.76 14.56 -12.03
C PHE A 103 -5.73 15.70 -13.05
N LYS A 104 -6.74 16.59 -13.02
CA LYS A 104 -6.82 17.78 -13.88
C LYS A 104 -5.70 18.78 -13.60
N GLY A 105 -5.26 18.92 -12.36
CA GLY A 105 -4.16 19.81 -11.96
C GLY A 105 -2.81 19.33 -12.50
N HIS A 106 -2.55 18.03 -12.37
CA HIS A 106 -1.34 17.41 -12.91
C HIS A 106 -1.28 17.46 -14.45
N ILE A 107 -2.39 17.15 -15.14
CA ILE A 107 -2.45 17.26 -16.62
C ILE A 107 -2.23 18.71 -17.06
N LYS A 108 -2.85 19.69 -16.41
CA LYS A 108 -2.66 21.11 -16.75
C LYS A 108 -1.23 21.58 -16.50
N SER A 109 -0.55 21.05 -15.48
CA SER A 109 0.87 21.31 -15.22
C SER A 109 1.77 20.66 -16.28
N LEU A 110 1.46 19.42 -16.66
CA LEU A 110 2.19 18.68 -17.69
C LEU A 110 2.09 19.36 -19.05
N LEU A 111 0.90 19.83 -19.43
CA LEU A 111 0.67 20.62 -20.65
C LEU A 111 1.42 21.96 -20.65
N LYS A 112 1.84 22.44 -19.48
CA LYS A 112 2.71 23.62 -19.32
C LYS A 112 4.20 23.26 -19.20
N GLY A 113 4.58 22.01 -19.49
CA GLY A 113 5.95 21.51 -19.41
C GLY A 113 6.47 21.28 -17.99
N LYS A 114 5.60 21.32 -16.96
CA LYS A 114 5.99 21.11 -15.56
C LYS A 114 5.57 19.73 -15.08
N LEU A 115 6.54 18.81 -14.99
CA LEU A 115 6.34 17.50 -14.38
C LEU A 115 6.15 17.66 -12.87
N THR A 116 4.97 17.29 -12.38
CA THR A 116 4.68 17.24 -10.94
C THR A 116 5.11 15.90 -10.36
N THR A 117 5.50 15.88 -9.09
CA THR A 117 5.81 14.65 -8.34
C THR A 117 4.65 13.64 -8.37
N GLY A 118 3.40 14.08 -8.22
CA GLY A 118 2.23 13.20 -8.35
C GLY A 118 2.03 12.61 -9.76
N GLY A 119 2.45 13.32 -10.81
CA GLY A 119 2.45 12.82 -12.18
C GLY A 119 3.55 11.78 -12.43
N LEU A 120 4.74 12.02 -11.88
CA LEU A 120 5.83 11.03 -11.87
C LEU A 120 5.39 9.77 -11.11
N LYS A 121 4.76 9.92 -9.95
CA LYS A 121 4.22 8.83 -9.14
C LYS A 121 3.23 7.96 -9.90
N ALA A 122 2.23 8.58 -10.53
CA ALA A 122 1.26 7.84 -11.33
C ALA A 122 1.92 7.10 -12.50
N SER A 123 2.86 7.76 -13.19
CA SER A 123 3.54 7.19 -14.36
C SER A 123 4.45 6.03 -13.99
N VAL A 124 5.26 6.18 -12.94
CA VAL A 124 6.15 5.10 -12.46
C VAL A 124 5.34 3.97 -11.84
N GLY A 125 4.30 4.27 -11.04
CA GLY A 125 3.43 3.24 -10.49
C GLY A 125 2.75 2.40 -11.58
N PHE A 126 2.27 3.04 -12.65
CA PHE A 126 1.71 2.33 -13.80
C PHE A 126 2.76 1.52 -14.56
N LEU A 127 3.95 2.08 -14.80
CA LEU A 127 5.06 1.38 -15.47
C LEU A 127 5.49 0.14 -14.67
N VAL A 128 5.59 0.26 -13.35
CA VAL A 128 5.92 -0.86 -12.45
C VAL A 128 4.83 -1.93 -12.50
N ALA A 129 3.56 -1.53 -12.44
CA ALA A 129 2.43 -2.46 -12.61
C ALA A 129 2.50 -3.21 -13.94
N LEU A 130 2.84 -2.50 -15.04
CA LEU A 130 3.00 -3.09 -16.37
C LEU A 130 4.17 -4.07 -16.43
N ILE A 131 5.33 -3.72 -15.87
CA ILE A 131 6.52 -4.60 -15.84
C ILE A 131 6.23 -5.90 -15.08
N ILE A 132 5.63 -5.82 -13.89
CA ILE A 132 5.22 -7.01 -13.14
C ILE A 132 4.25 -7.84 -13.98
N SER A 133 3.24 -7.19 -14.57
CA SER A 133 2.20 -7.87 -15.34
C SER A 133 2.77 -8.59 -16.56
N LEU A 134 3.70 -7.97 -17.29
CA LEU A 134 4.39 -8.59 -18.43
C LEU A 134 5.17 -9.85 -18.03
N TYR A 135 5.69 -9.87 -16.80
CA TYR A 135 6.48 -10.99 -16.30
C TYR A 135 5.61 -12.17 -15.82
N ILE A 136 4.45 -11.89 -15.20
CA ILE A 136 3.61 -12.93 -14.58
C ILE A 136 2.45 -13.43 -15.46
N SER A 137 2.14 -12.75 -16.57
CA SER A 137 0.94 -13.02 -17.36
C SER A 137 1.25 -13.91 -18.56
N ASN A 138 0.31 -14.78 -18.92
CA ASN A 138 0.46 -15.69 -20.08
C ASN A 138 -0.15 -15.15 -21.37
N SER A 139 -0.85 -14.01 -21.31
CA SER A 139 -1.52 -13.40 -22.46
C SER A 139 -1.59 -11.88 -22.34
N ILE A 140 -1.75 -11.19 -23.46
CA ILE A 140 -1.91 -9.72 -23.51
C ILE A 140 -3.11 -9.26 -22.68
N ILE A 141 -4.21 -10.02 -22.72
CA ILE A 141 -5.43 -9.71 -21.95
C ILE A 141 -5.15 -9.77 -20.46
N GLU A 142 -4.47 -10.83 -20.02
CA GLU A 142 -4.09 -10.97 -18.61
C GLU A 142 -3.10 -9.88 -18.18
N THR A 143 -2.14 -9.51 -19.04
CA THR A 143 -1.22 -8.39 -18.79
C THR A 143 -1.97 -7.09 -18.55
N ILE A 144 -2.97 -6.78 -19.39
CA ILE A 144 -3.80 -5.57 -19.24
C ILE A 144 -4.56 -5.62 -17.92
N ILE A 145 -5.21 -6.75 -17.61
CA ILE A 145 -5.98 -6.94 -16.37
C ILE A 145 -5.07 -6.76 -15.15
N ASN A 146 -3.93 -7.43 -15.11
CA ASN A 146 -2.99 -7.33 -13.99
C ASN A 146 -2.45 -5.90 -13.83
N THR A 147 -2.17 -5.20 -14.94
CA THR A 147 -1.66 -3.81 -14.90
C THR A 147 -2.69 -2.87 -14.27
N LEU A 148 -3.95 -2.97 -14.72
CA LEU A 148 -5.04 -2.18 -14.16
C LEU A 148 -5.33 -2.56 -12.72
N LEU A 149 -5.32 -3.84 -12.40
CA LEU A 149 -5.59 -4.34 -11.06
C LEU A 149 -4.54 -3.86 -10.04
N ILE A 150 -3.25 -3.97 -10.37
CA ILE A 150 -2.16 -3.52 -9.51
C ILE A 150 -2.21 -2.00 -9.29
N SER A 151 -2.40 -1.23 -10.37
CA SER A 151 -2.49 0.23 -10.28
C SER A 151 -3.72 0.71 -9.50
N LEU A 152 -4.87 0.05 -9.67
CA LEU A 152 -6.10 0.40 -8.95
C LEU A 152 -6.07 0.00 -7.48
N PHE A 153 -5.44 -1.11 -7.09
CA PHE A 153 -5.18 -1.40 -5.67
C PHE A 153 -4.27 -0.35 -5.02
N THR A 154 -3.24 0.09 -5.75
CA THR A 154 -2.36 1.18 -5.32
C THR A 154 -3.17 2.46 -5.07
N ASN A 155 -4.00 2.84 -6.03
CA ASN A 155 -4.84 4.01 -5.90
C ASN A 155 -5.96 3.86 -4.85
N LEU A 156 -6.48 2.64 -4.63
CA LEU A 156 -7.48 2.35 -3.61
C LEU A 156 -6.95 2.73 -2.22
N ILE A 157 -5.77 2.25 -1.84
CA ILE A 157 -5.23 2.56 -0.51
C ILE A 157 -4.95 4.05 -0.36
N ASN A 158 -4.37 4.68 -1.39
CA ASN A 158 -4.14 6.12 -1.40
C ASN A 158 -5.43 6.94 -1.25
N LEU A 159 -6.54 6.50 -1.86
CA LEU A 159 -7.84 7.15 -1.74
C LEU A 159 -8.39 7.15 -0.30
N PHE A 160 -8.06 6.12 0.48
CA PHE A 160 -8.48 6.00 1.87
C PHE A 160 -7.48 6.62 2.86
N ASP A 161 -6.29 7.05 2.42
CA ASP A 161 -5.27 7.71 3.26
C ASP A 161 -5.58 9.21 3.50
N LEU A 162 -6.80 9.48 3.99
CA LEU A 162 -7.29 10.83 4.28
C LEU A 162 -7.52 11.08 5.77
N ARG A 163 -7.58 10.02 6.58
CA ARG A 163 -7.74 10.10 8.04
C ARG A 163 -6.96 8.99 8.72
N PRO A 164 -6.46 9.24 9.94
CA PRO A 164 -5.55 8.30 10.60
C PRO A 164 -6.13 6.90 10.74
N GLY A 165 -5.37 5.88 10.36
CA GLY A 165 -5.77 4.47 10.44
C GLY A 165 -6.72 3.97 9.34
N ARG A 166 -7.23 4.81 8.44
CA ARG A 166 -8.16 4.33 7.37
C ARG A 166 -7.48 3.43 6.37
N ALA A 167 -6.38 3.89 5.77
CA ALA A 167 -5.63 3.13 4.78
C ALA A 167 -5.20 1.76 5.34
N SER A 168 -4.66 1.74 6.56
CA SER A 168 -4.30 0.50 7.27
C SER A 168 -5.49 -0.44 7.51
N LYS A 169 -6.67 0.07 7.92
CA LYS A 169 -7.89 -0.74 8.10
C LYS A 169 -8.39 -1.32 6.78
N VAL A 170 -8.40 -0.52 5.72
CA VAL A 170 -8.80 -0.97 4.38
C VAL A 170 -7.82 -2.03 3.88
N PHE A 171 -6.52 -1.82 4.04
CA PHE A 171 -5.51 -2.80 3.71
C PHE A 171 -5.74 -4.13 4.46
N ILE A 172 -5.97 -4.09 5.78
CA ILE A 172 -6.23 -5.30 6.58
C ILE A 172 -7.48 -6.03 6.08
N LEU A 173 -8.58 -5.30 5.88
CA LEU A 173 -9.84 -5.87 5.38
C LEU A 173 -9.66 -6.55 4.03
N VAL A 174 -9.05 -5.84 3.07
CA VAL A 174 -8.83 -6.35 1.72
C VAL A 174 -7.85 -7.52 1.72
N SER A 175 -6.79 -7.46 2.54
CA SER A 175 -5.83 -8.56 2.70
C SER A 175 -6.51 -9.82 3.22
N ILE A 176 -7.41 -9.71 4.21
CA ILE A 176 -8.16 -10.85 4.73
C ILE A 176 -9.04 -11.46 3.63
N ILE A 177 -9.73 -10.62 2.84
CA ILE A 177 -10.55 -11.10 1.71
C ILE A 177 -9.66 -11.84 0.70
N LEU A 178 -8.52 -11.26 0.32
CA LEU A 178 -7.57 -11.87 -0.63
C LEU A 178 -7.01 -13.20 -0.12
N LEU A 179 -6.70 -13.31 1.18
CA LEU A 179 -6.23 -14.56 1.80
C LEU A 179 -7.32 -15.65 1.79
N ILE A 180 -8.58 -15.26 1.97
CA ILE A 180 -9.71 -16.21 1.91
C ILE A 180 -9.92 -16.69 0.48
N THR A 181 -9.91 -15.78 -0.51
CA THR A 181 -10.16 -16.13 -1.92
C THR A 181 -9.00 -16.84 -2.60
N SER A 182 -7.77 -16.65 -2.11
CA SER A 182 -6.58 -17.39 -2.55
C SER A 182 -6.38 -18.72 -1.82
N TRP A 183 -7.25 -19.05 -0.85
CA TRP A 183 -7.10 -20.22 0.02
C TRP A 183 -5.78 -20.25 0.80
N CYS A 184 -5.27 -19.07 1.17
CA CYS A 184 -3.97 -18.89 1.85
C CYS A 184 -2.83 -19.55 1.06
N ASP A 185 -2.68 -19.12 -0.19
CA ASP A 185 -1.57 -19.47 -1.09
C ASP A 185 -0.18 -19.27 -0.44
N ASP A 186 0.83 -19.95 -0.97
CA ASP A 186 2.22 -19.91 -0.50
C ASP A 186 2.81 -18.50 -0.39
N LEU A 187 2.34 -17.56 -1.21
CA LEU A 187 2.75 -16.15 -1.14
C LEU A 187 2.05 -15.35 -0.03
N SER A 188 1.24 -15.98 0.84
CA SER A 188 0.56 -15.31 1.96
C SER A 188 1.53 -14.62 2.93
N ILE A 189 2.80 -15.03 2.92
CA ILE A 189 3.91 -14.37 3.60
C ILE A 189 3.98 -12.85 3.35
N LEU A 190 3.56 -12.37 2.17
CA LEU A 190 3.60 -10.95 1.79
C LEU A 190 2.64 -10.15 2.67
N LEU A 191 1.42 -10.66 2.84
CA LEU A 191 0.36 -10.02 3.62
C LEU A 191 0.57 -10.23 5.13
N PHE A 192 1.02 -11.41 5.54
CA PHE A 192 1.33 -11.67 6.95
C PHE A 192 2.50 -10.81 7.46
N SER A 193 3.52 -10.56 6.64
CA SER A 193 4.59 -9.62 6.98
C SER A 193 4.02 -8.22 7.23
N PHE A 194 3.11 -7.76 6.37
CA PHE A 194 2.45 -6.48 6.57
C PHE A 194 1.53 -6.43 7.79
N PHE A 195 0.86 -7.52 8.14
CA PHE A 195 0.11 -7.59 9.40
C PHE A 195 1.04 -7.40 10.60
N GLY A 196 2.26 -7.93 10.58
CA GLY A 196 3.25 -7.72 11.63
C GLY A 196 3.72 -6.27 11.71
N ILE A 197 3.94 -5.62 10.56
CA ILE A 197 4.26 -4.19 10.49
C ILE A 197 3.13 -3.35 11.08
N LEU A 198 1.91 -3.57 10.60
CA LEU A 198 0.73 -2.81 11.00
C LEU A 198 0.33 -3.09 12.45
N PHE A 199 0.65 -4.25 13.01
CA PHE A 199 0.40 -4.54 14.43
C PHE A 199 1.00 -3.46 15.34
N ARG A 200 2.23 -3.01 15.04
CA ARG A 200 2.89 -1.95 15.80
C ARG A 200 2.56 -0.55 15.28
N TYR A 201 2.44 -0.37 13.96
CA TYR A 201 2.25 0.93 13.35
C TYR A 201 0.82 1.49 13.51
N LEU A 202 -0.22 0.65 13.31
CA LEU A 202 -1.62 1.08 13.29
C LEU A 202 -2.05 1.84 14.55
N PRO A 203 -1.68 1.44 15.79
CA PRO A 203 -2.02 2.23 16.99
C PRO A 203 -1.42 3.64 17.02
N ILE A 204 -0.29 3.86 16.36
CA ILE A 204 0.39 5.16 16.29
C ILE A 204 -0.32 6.06 15.29
N ASP A 205 -0.63 5.50 14.12
CA ASP A 205 -1.44 6.15 13.08
C ASP A 205 -2.83 6.51 13.61
N LEU A 206 -3.55 5.58 14.25
CA LEU A 206 -4.88 5.85 14.84
C LEU A 206 -4.90 7.01 15.84
N LYS A 207 -3.85 7.14 16.66
CA LYS A 207 -3.68 8.25 17.61
C LYS A 207 -3.28 9.57 16.94
N ALA A 208 -3.09 9.56 15.62
CA ALA A 208 -2.64 10.67 14.81
C ALA A 208 -1.24 11.17 15.21
N ASN A 209 -0.37 10.27 15.68
CA ASN A 209 0.97 10.60 16.14
C ASN A 209 2.03 10.53 15.02
N ALA A 210 1.69 9.92 13.89
CA ALA A 210 2.52 9.89 12.69
C ALA A 210 1.67 9.54 11.46
N MET A 211 2.13 9.90 10.27
CA MET A 211 1.46 9.66 9.00
C MET A 211 2.31 8.75 8.10
N MET A 212 1.69 7.78 7.42
CA MET A 212 2.42 6.84 6.57
C MET A 212 2.94 7.51 5.28
N GLY A 213 2.19 8.49 4.78
CA GLY A 213 2.51 9.21 3.55
C GLY A 213 2.26 8.38 2.31
N ASP A 214 2.57 8.96 1.16
CA ASP A 214 2.54 8.28 -0.14
C ASP A 214 3.50 7.11 -0.21
N VAL A 215 4.64 7.15 0.51
CA VAL A 215 5.50 5.97 0.65
C VAL A 215 4.73 4.79 1.26
N GLY A 216 3.89 5.04 2.27
CA GLY A 216 3.12 4.01 2.97
C GLY A 216 1.88 3.56 2.21
N SER A 217 1.07 4.49 1.71
CA SER A 217 -0.18 4.16 1.02
C SER A 217 0.06 3.38 -0.27
N ASN A 218 1.05 3.81 -1.07
CA ASN A 218 1.39 3.13 -2.33
C ASN A 218 2.10 1.79 -2.09
N SER A 219 2.91 1.68 -1.03
CA SER A 219 3.55 0.41 -0.68
C SER A 219 2.54 -0.64 -0.21
N LEU A 220 1.54 -0.27 0.59
CA LEU A 220 0.43 -1.15 0.95
C LEU A 220 -0.38 -1.57 -0.29
N GLY A 221 -0.69 -0.63 -1.17
CA GLY A 221 -1.53 -0.91 -2.33
C GLY A 221 -0.83 -1.75 -3.42
N ILE A 222 0.47 -1.55 -3.68
CA ILE A 222 1.23 -2.41 -4.58
C ILE A 222 1.33 -3.84 -4.04
N THR A 223 1.38 -4.03 -2.72
CA THR A 223 1.33 -5.37 -2.10
C THR A 223 0.01 -6.08 -2.36
N LEU A 224 -1.13 -5.41 -2.16
CA LEU A 224 -2.44 -6.00 -2.46
C LEU A 224 -2.55 -6.35 -3.96
N GLY A 225 -2.12 -5.42 -4.81
CA GLY A 225 -2.13 -5.58 -6.26
C GLY A 225 -1.30 -6.75 -6.74
N ALA A 226 -0.03 -6.79 -6.35
CA ALA A 226 0.89 -7.86 -6.74
C ALA A 226 0.43 -9.21 -6.19
N TYR A 227 0.00 -9.27 -4.92
CA TYR A 227 -0.51 -10.50 -4.32
C TYR A 227 -1.71 -11.05 -5.11
N CYS A 228 -2.71 -10.19 -5.39
CA CYS A 228 -3.88 -10.60 -6.16
C CYS A 228 -3.53 -11.01 -7.60
N ALA A 229 -2.62 -10.29 -8.26
CA ALA A 229 -2.23 -10.58 -9.64
C ALA A 229 -1.46 -11.91 -9.78
N ILE A 230 -0.68 -12.30 -8.77
CA ILE A 230 0.11 -13.55 -8.80
C ILE A 230 -0.73 -14.75 -8.38
N THR A 231 -1.57 -14.62 -7.34
CA THR A 231 -2.20 -15.77 -6.66
C THR A 231 -3.56 -16.18 -7.20
N HIS A 232 -4.24 -15.31 -7.96
CA HIS A 232 -5.62 -15.57 -8.39
C HIS A 232 -5.72 -15.93 -9.88
N ASP A 233 -6.73 -16.74 -10.20
CA ASP A 233 -7.09 -17.01 -11.58
C ASP A 233 -7.70 -15.77 -12.27
N LEU A 234 -7.83 -15.86 -13.60
CA LEU A 234 -8.35 -14.77 -14.42
C LEU A 234 -9.78 -14.36 -14.03
N LYS A 235 -10.64 -15.31 -13.62
CA LYS A 235 -12.04 -15.02 -13.29
C LYS A 235 -12.12 -14.18 -12.02
N ILE A 236 -11.38 -14.55 -10.99
CA ILE A 236 -11.36 -13.80 -9.73
C ILE A 236 -10.69 -12.44 -9.92
N LYS A 237 -9.61 -12.36 -10.70
CA LYS A 237 -8.97 -11.08 -11.09
C LYS A 237 -9.97 -10.10 -11.72
N ILE A 238 -10.82 -10.58 -12.63
CA ILE A 238 -11.85 -9.74 -13.27
C ILE A 238 -12.87 -9.23 -12.24
N ILE A 239 -13.29 -10.06 -11.28
CA ILE A 239 -14.22 -9.62 -10.22
C ILE A 239 -13.60 -8.48 -9.40
N TYR A 240 -12.35 -8.64 -8.94
CA TYR A 240 -11.64 -7.58 -8.23
C TYR A 240 -11.50 -6.31 -9.06
N LEU A 241 -11.13 -6.45 -10.34
CA LEU A 241 -10.97 -5.33 -11.25
C LEU A 241 -12.29 -4.53 -11.41
N VAL A 242 -13.42 -5.21 -11.58
CA VAL A 242 -14.74 -4.55 -11.68
C VAL A 242 -15.08 -3.79 -10.39
N VAL A 243 -14.84 -4.41 -9.23
CA VAL A 243 -15.06 -3.75 -7.93
C VAL A 243 -14.17 -2.52 -7.77
N LEU A 244 -12.88 -2.64 -8.10
CA LEU A 244 -11.92 -1.54 -8.03
C LEU A 244 -12.30 -0.38 -8.97
N ILE A 245 -12.69 -0.67 -10.21
CA ILE A 245 -13.18 0.33 -11.16
C ILE A 245 -14.42 1.03 -10.60
N ALA A 246 -15.38 0.27 -10.06
CA ALA A 246 -16.59 0.85 -9.48
C ALA A 246 -16.27 1.79 -8.31
N VAL A 247 -15.39 1.38 -7.38
CA VAL A 247 -14.94 2.22 -6.26
C VAL A 247 -14.24 3.47 -6.79
N GLN A 248 -13.38 3.33 -7.79
CA GLN A 248 -12.66 4.43 -8.40
C GLN A 248 -13.59 5.45 -9.04
N MET A 249 -14.56 5.00 -9.83
CA MET A 249 -15.57 5.87 -10.45
C MET A 249 -16.43 6.57 -9.39
N LEU A 250 -16.88 5.83 -8.37
CA LEU A 250 -17.67 6.41 -7.27
C LEU A 250 -16.92 7.51 -6.51
N SER A 251 -15.60 7.39 -6.41
CA SER A 251 -14.74 8.39 -5.75
C SER A 251 -14.80 9.78 -6.40
N GLU A 252 -15.11 9.84 -7.70
CA GLU A 252 -15.20 11.11 -8.43
C GLU A 252 -16.48 11.88 -8.12
N PHE A 253 -17.57 11.15 -7.86
CA PHE A 253 -18.89 11.72 -7.64
C PHE A 253 -19.22 11.88 -6.16
N VAL A 254 -18.62 11.07 -5.27
CA VAL A 254 -18.98 11.03 -3.86
C VAL A 254 -17.76 11.08 -2.96
N SER A 255 -17.87 11.85 -1.87
CA SER A 255 -16.88 11.83 -0.80
C SER A 255 -17.14 10.63 0.13
N PHE A 256 -16.26 9.62 0.09
CA PHE A 256 -16.31 8.48 1.01
C PHE A 256 -16.33 8.89 2.48
N SER A 257 -15.59 9.95 2.85
CA SER A 257 -15.66 10.52 4.20
C SER A 257 -17.08 10.93 4.60
N LYS A 258 -17.82 11.58 3.71
CA LYS A 258 -19.21 11.99 3.97
C LYS A 258 -20.15 10.79 4.06
N ILE A 259 -19.94 9.75 3.24
CA ILE A 259 -20.73 8.50 3.31
C ILE A 259 -20.50 7.83 4.67
N ILE A 260 -19.24 7.67 5.07
CA ILE A 260 -18.85 7.04 6.34
C ILE A 260 -19.45 7.81 7.51
N GLU A 261 -19.41 9.15 7.51
CA GLU A 261 -19.97 9.97 8.59
C GLU A 261 -21.50 9.86 8.74
N LYS A 262 -22.22 9.68 7.63
CA LYS A 262 -23.67 9.53 7.61
C LYS A 262 -24.16 8.14 8.05
N ASN A 263 -23.34 7.10 7.89
CA ASN A 263 -23.69 5.74 8.29
C ASN A 263 -23.15 5.41 9.69
N LYS A 264 -24.05 5.13 10.65
CA LYS A 264 -23.67 4.85 12.05
C LYS A 264 -22.67 3.69 12.20
N PHE A 265 -22.85 2.62 11.44
CA PHE A 265 -22.01 1.43 11.50
C PHE A 265 -20.62 1.70 10.91
N LEU A 266 -20.55 2.29 9.72
CA LEU A 266 -19.27 2.66 9.09
C LEU A 266 -18.50 3.68 9.94
N ARG A 267 -19.20 4.66 10.52
CA ARG A 267 -18.60 5.65 11.43
C ARG A 267 -18.03 5.00 12.69
N TYR A 268 -18.74 4.02 13.26
CA TYR A 268 -18.23 3.26 14.41
C TYR A 268 -16.92 2.53 14.07
N ILE A 269 -16.89 1.81 12.93
CA ILE A 269 -15.67 1.13 12.48
C ILE A 269 -14.53 2.13 12.19
N ASP A 270 -14.83 3.25 11.52
CA ASP A 270 -13.83 4.28 11.22
C ASP A 270 -13.21 4.87 12.49
N ASN A 271 -14.01 5.10 13.52
CA ASN A 271 -13.56 5.65 14.80
C ASN A 271 -12.96 4.61 15.75
N LEU A 272 -13.13 3.30 15.50
CA LEU A 272 -12.59 2.26 16.37
C LEU A 272 -11.06 2.41 16.51
N GLY A 273 -10.60 2.62 17.74
CA GLY A 273 -9.19 2.79 18.09
C GLY A 273 -8.63 4.21 17.94
N ARG A 274 -9.43 5.20 17.48
CA ARG A 274 -9.08 6.64 17.51
C ARG A 274 -9.51 7.28 18.83
#